data_AF-A0A2T0S4L4-F1
#
_entry.id   AF-A0A2T0S4L4-F1
#
_cell.length_a   1.000
_cell.length_b   1.000
_cell.length_c   1.000
_cell.angle_alpha   90.00
_cell.angle_beta   90.00
_cell.angle_gamma   90.00
#
_symmetry.space_group_name_H-M   'P 1'
#
loop_
_entity.id
_entity.type
_entity.pdbx_description
1 polymer ?
#
loop_
_entity_poly.entity_id
_entity_poly.type
_entity_poly.pdbx_seq_one_letter_code
_entity_poly.pdbx_strand_id
1 'polypeptide(L)'
;MPESSSSRSRKSAPTSAGKAVAVRRSSAVRAGTTAGVPAVAPVTPPGPPGRLAVRKTYKLFIGGAFPRSESGRTYLVDGDNAALASRKDARDAVVAARKAQPKWAGATAYNRGQVLYRVAEMLEARHAEFVACGVPAAEVDAAVDRWVWYAGWADKIAQVHGGANPVAGPFFNISAPEPTGVVGVVAPASFLGLVSVIAPAIVTGNTVVVLAPAPQAAIILAEVLATSDMPGGVVNILTGHPAETAPWLASHDDVNALDLTGVTDPALAADLERTAAGSLKRVVRPAGDPDFTADPGLTPMTSLLETKTVWHPKGF
;
A
#
# COMPACT_ATOMS: atom_id res chain seq x y z
N MET A 1 61.70 -4.35 -43.74
CA MET A 1 62.57 -5.25 -42.95
C MET A 1 61.69 -6.00 -41.97
N PRO A 2 61.71 -7.33 -41.95
CA PRO A 2 61.33 -8.19 -43.09
C PRO A 2 60.19 -9.18 -42.69
N GLU A 3 59.24 -9.56 -43.58
CA GLU A 3 59.15 -10.86 -44.33
C GLU A 3 58.81 -12.12 -43.49
N SER A 4 58.33 -13.27 -43.99
CA SER A 4 57.42 -13.69 -45.10
C SER A 4 57.08 -15.20 -44.87
N SER A 5 56.23 -15.95 -45.59
CA SER A 5 55.30 -15.74 -46.73
C SER A 5 53.90 -16.31 -46.33
N SER A 6 53.03 -17.03 -47.06
CA SER A 6 52.87 -17.62 -48.42
C SER A 6 51.35 -17.76 -48.70
N SER A 7 50.77 -17.77 -49.91
CA SER A 7 50.89 -18.68 -51.08
C SER A 7 50.46 -20.14 -50.75
N ARG A 8 49.40 -20.79 -51.29
CA ARG A 8 48.74 -20.90 -52.63
C ARG A 8 47.33 -21.59 -52.45
N SER A 9 46.38 -21.73 -53.40
CA SER A 9 46.09 -21.17 -54.74
C SER A 9 44.78 -21.75 -55.38
N ARG A 10 43.96 -20.91 -56.08
CA ARG A 10 43.02 -21.21 -57.22
C ARG A 10 41.68 -21.99 -57.06
N LYS A 11 40.63 -21.39 -57.69
CA LYS A 11 39.61 -21.95 -58.64
C LYS A 11 38.41 -22.84 -58.20
N SER A 12 37.27 -22.17 -57.98
CA SER A 12 36.02 -22.20 -58.81
C SER A 12 35.23 -23.48 -59.16
N ALA A 13 33.90 -23.38 -58.97
CA ALA A 13 32.77 -24.06 -59.66
C ALA A 13 32.44 -25.53 -59.27
N PRO A 14 31.21 -26.05 -59.55
CA PRO A 14 30.03 -25.42 -60.17
C PRO A 14 28.72 -25.45 -59.33
N THR A 15 27.69 -24.77 -59.82
CA THR A 15 26.29 -24.88 -59.34
C THR A 15 25.65 -26.20 -59.80
N SER A 16 24.78 -26.81 -58.98
CA SER A 16 23.91 -27.92 -59.40
C SER A 16 22.47 -27.75 -58.86
N ALA A 17 21.48 -28.28 -59.60
CA ALA A 17 20.06 -28.06 -59.30
C ALA A 17 19.45 -29.22 -58.49
N GLY A 18 18.94 -28.91 -57.30
CA GLY A 18 18.12 -29.84 -56.50
C GLY A 18 16.65 -29.81 -56.93
N LYS A 19 16.04 -30.98 -57.16
CA LYS A 19 14.63 -31.09 -57.58
C LYS A 19 13.67 -30.69 -56.46
N ALA A 20 12.63 -29.93 -56.79
CA ALA A 20 11.52 -29.69 -55.88
C ALA A 20 10.70 -30.97 -55.63
N VAL A 21 10.42 -31.26 -54.36
CA VAL A 21 9.52 -32.36 -53.94
C VAL A 21 8.33 -31.74 -53.20
N ALA A 22 7.15 -31.78 -53.80
CA ALA A 22 5.93 -31.17 -53.26
C ALA A 22 5.34 -32.00 -52.12
N VAL A 23 5.87 -31.86 -50.91
CA VAL A 23 5.32 -32.52 -49.71
C VAL A 23 4.09 -31.74 -49.21
N ARG A 24 2.89 -32.22 -49.57
CA ARG A 24 1.64 -31.82 -48.90
C ARG A 24 1.79 -32.06 -47.39
N ARG A 25 1.56 -31.04 -46.57
CA ARG A 25 1.28 -31.19 -45.13
C ARG A 25 -0.07 -30.58 -44.81
N SER A 26 -0.89 -31.34 -44.10
CA SER A 26 -2.28 -31.03 -43.79
C SER A 26 -2.40 -29.98 -42.69
N SER A 27 -3.31 -29.02 -42.89
CA SER A 27 -3.71 -28.04 -41.88
C SER A 27 -4.61 -28.69 -40.82
N ALA A 28 -4.01 -29.44 -39.90
CA ALA A 28 -4.68 -30.01 -38.73
C ALA A 28 -4.46 -29.10 -37.50
N VAL A 29 -5.21 -28.00 -37.43
CA VAL A 29 -5.24 -27.16 -36.22
C VAL A 29 -5.86 -27.96 -35.09
N ARG A 30 -5.05 -28.36 -34.09
CA ARG A 30 -5.58 -28.90 -32.84
C ARG A 30 -6.35 -27.79 -32.12
N ALA A 31 -7.64 -27.99 -31.93
CA ALA A 31 -8.43 -27.17 -31.03
C ALA A 31 -7.92 -27.40 -29.59
N GLY A 32 -7.09 -26.49 -29.09
CA GLY A 32 -6.74 -26.44 -27.68
C GLY A 32 -7.95 -25.96 -26.91
N THR A 33 -8.45 -26.78 -25.98
CA THR A 33 -9.64 -26.46 -25.19
C THR A 33 -9.40 -25.21 -24.35
N THR A 34 -9.94 -24.06 -24.77
CA THR A 34 -10.00 -22.87 -23.93
C THR A 34 -10.90 -23.18 -22.75
N ALA A 35 -10.30 -23.39 -21.57
CA ALA A 35 -11.03 -23.44 -20.32
C ALA A 35 -11.72 -22.08 -20.14
N GLY A 36 -13.03 -22.04 -20.41
CA GLY A 36 -13.80 -20.80 -20.33
C GLY A 36 -13.79 -20.27 -18.90
N VAL A 37 -13.58 -18.97 -18.73
CA VAL A 37 -13.88 -18.29 -17.48
C VAL A 37 -15.33 -18.61 -17.13
N PRO A 38 -15.64 -19.15 -15.93
CA PRO A 38 -16.99 -19.57 -15.60
C PRO A 38 -17.94 -18.37 -15.71
N ALA A 39 -19.01 -18.54 -16.50
CA ALA A 39 -20.00 -17.50 -16.67
C ALA A 39 -20.66 -17.19 -15.31
N VAL A 40 -20.50 -15.95 -14.84
CA VAL A 40 -21.07 -15.51 -13.57
C VAL A 40 -22.59 -15.61 -13.64
N ALA A 41 -23.17 -16.48 -12.81
CA ALA A 41 -24.61 -16.68 -12.78
C ALA A 41 -25.33 -15.38 -12.36
N PRO A 42 -26.46 -15.01 -13.02
CA PRO A 42 -27.20 -13.80 -12.67
C PRO A 42 -27.89 -13.97 -11.31
N VAL A 43 -27.26 -13.44 -10.26
CA VAL A 43 -27.83 -13.44 -8.90
C VAL A 43 -29.01 -12.46 -8.82
N THR A 44 -30.20 -13.01 -8.58
CA THR A 44 -31.45 -12.27 -8.35
C THR A 44 -31.29 -11.27 -7.19
N PRO A 45 -31.69 -10.00 -7.34
CA PRO A 45 -31.49 -9.00 -6.29
C PRO A 45 -32.42 -9.23 -5.09
N PRO A 46 -31.91 -9.18 -3.84
CA PRO A 46 -32.75 -9.13 -2.65
C PRO A 46 -33.34 -7.72 -2.51
N GLY A 47 -34.59 -7.54 -2.95
CA GLY A 47 -35.31 -6.28 -2.83
C GLY A 47 -36.82 -6.49 -2.80
N PRO A 48 -37.59 -5.58 -2.17
CA PRO A 48 -39.05 -5.66 -2.20
C PRO A 48 -39.56 -5.53 -3.65
N PRO A 49 -40.61 -6.28 -4.03
CA PRO A 49 -41.08 -6.33 -5.41
C PRO A 49 -41.43 -4.94 -5.94
N GLY A 50 -40.79 -4.55 -7.04
CA GLY A 50 -40.93 -3.24 -7.68
C GLY A 50 -39.77 -2.25 -7.46
N ARG A 51 -38.87 -2.48 -6.49
CA ARG A 51 -37.69 -1.61 -6.31
C ARG A 51 -36.52 -2.07 -7.20
N LEU A 52 -36.02 -1.17 -8.05
CA LEU A 52 -34.77 -1.39 -8.80
C LEU A 52 -33.57 -1.43 -7.84
N ALA A 53 -32.69 -2.42 -8.01
CA ALA A 53 -31.48 -2.56 -7.21
C ALA A 53 -30.39 -1.60 -7.68
N VAL A 54 -30.03 -0.64 -6.83
CA VAL A 54 -28.88 0.26 -7.04
C VAL A 54 -27.70 -0.27 -6.24
N ARG A 55 -26.73 -0.88 -6.92
CA ARG A 55 -25.51 -1.43 -6.32
C ARG A 55 -24.47 -0.34 -6.07
N LYS A 56 -23.75 -0.39 -4.94
CA LYS A 56 -22.58 0.48 -4.72
C LYS A 56 -21.43 -0.02 -5.59
N THR A 57 -20.55 0.89 -5.97
CA THR A 57 -19.27 0.54 -6.60
C THR A 57 -18.18 1.19 -5.76
N TYR A 58 -17.55 0.39 -4.92
CA TYR A 58 -16.42 0.80 -4.09
C TYR A 58 -15.25 1.11 -5.02
N LYS A 59 -14.80 2.37 -4.94
CA LYS A 59 -13.76 2.93 -5.78
C LYS A 59 -12.39 2.79 -5.10
N LEU A 60 -11.35 3.37 -5.71
CA LEU A 60 -10.11 3.66 -5.00
C LEU A 60 -10.25 4.98 -4.22
N PHE A 61 -9.35 5.24 -3.28
CA PHE A 61 -9.17 6.55 -2.64
C PHE A 61 -7.74 7.04 -2.85
N ILE A 62 -7.56 8.08 -3.67
CA ILE A 62 -6.23 8.59 -4.06
C ILE A 62 -6.26 10.11 -4.01
N GLY A 63 -5.28 10.72 -3.33
CA GLY A 63 -5.15 12.19 -3.29
C GLY A 63 -6.32 12.93 -2.65
N GLY A 64 -7.14 12.27 -1.82
CA GLY A 64 -8.37 12.83 -1.25
C GLY A 64 -9.61 12.70 -2.16
N ALA A 65 -9.50 12.04 -3.31
CA ALA A 65 -10.59 11.84 -4.26
C ALA A 65 -10.90 10.34 -4.46
N PHE A 66 -12.07 10.05 -5.05
CA PHE A 66 -12.53 8.69 -5.35
C PHE A 66 -12.53 8.41 -6.87
N PRO A 67 -11.37 8.09 -7.48
CA PRO A 67 -11.28 7.70 -8.89
C PRO A 67 -11.71 6.24 -9.11
N ARG A 68 -12.06 5.90 -10.36
CA ARG A 68 -12.09 4.50 -10.81
C ARG A 68 -10.64 4.01 -10.96
N SER A 69 -10.40 2.69 -10.89
CA SER A 69 -9.12 2.14 -11.37
C SER A 69 -8.91 2.54 -12.82
N GLU A 70 -7.70 2.97 -13.15
CA GLU A 70 -7.31 3.30 -14.53
C GLU A 70 -7.44 2.10 -15.48
N SER A 71 -7.26 0.88 -14.96
CA SER A 71 -7.48 -0.35 -15.73
C SER A 71 -8.96 -0.65 -16.03
N GLY A 72 -9.89 0.09 -15.42
CA GLY A 72 -11.34 -0.14 -15.49
C GLY A 72 -11.82 -1.44 -14.83
N ARG A 73 -10.92 -2.29 -14.33
CA ARG A 73 -11.24 -3.59 -13.74
C ARG A 73 -12.02 -3.45 -12.43
N THR A 74 -12.97 -4.35 -12.23
CA THR A 74 -13.73 -4.51 -10.98
C THR A 74 -13.87 -5.99 -10.63
N TYR A 75 -14.00 -6.29 -9.34
CA TYR A 75 -14.35 -7.61 -8.81
C TYR A 75 -15.61 -7.50 -7.93
N LEU A 76 -16.32 -8.62 -7.72
CA LEU A 76 -17.51 -8.65 -6.87
C LEU A 76 -17.11 -8.96 -5.43
N VAL A 77 -17.71 -8.22 -4.48
CA VAL A 77 -17.65 -8.48 -3.03
C VAL A 77 -19.05 -8.32 -2.47
N ASP A 78 -19.62 -9.44 -2.01
CA ASP A 78 -20.97 -9.55 -1.41
C ASP A 78 -22.11 -8.95 -2.26
N GLY A 79 -21.95 -9.01 -3.58
CA GLY A 79 -22.93 -8.56 -4.57
C GLY A 79 -22.68 -7.15 -5.13
N ASP A 80 -21.94 -6.31 -4.41
CA ASP A 80 -21.45 -5.01 -4.89
C ASP A 80 -20.15 -5.14 -5.70
N ASN A 81 -19.80 -4.10 -6.44
CA ASN A 81 -18.54 -4.03 -7.20
C ASN A 81 -17.46 -3.31 -6.38
N ALA A 82 -16.23 -3.82 -6.41
CA ALA A 82 -15.03 -3.13 -5.94
C ALA A 82 -14.04 -2.91 -7.10
N ALA A 83 -13.36 -1.77 -7.14
CA ALA A 83 -12.31 -1.50 -8.11
C ALA A 83 -11.10 -2.42 -7.89
N LEU A 84 -10.57 -3.02 -8.95
CA LEU A 84 -9.35 -3.84 -8.88
C LEU A 84 -8.16 -2.97 -9.31
N ALA A 85 -7.41 -2.45 -8.33
CA ALA A 85 -6.29 -1.53 -8.56
C ALA A 85 -5.25 -2.08 -9.55
N SER A 86 -4.65 -1.18 -10.32
CA SER A 86 -3.61 -1.46 -11.30
C SER A 86 -2.23 -0.98 -10.83
N ARG A 87 -1.17 -1.40 -11.54
CA ARG A 87 0.18 -0.82 -11.40
C ARG A 87 0.18 0.71 -11.52
N LYS A 88 -0.67 1.29 -12.38
CA LYS A 88 -0.74 2.75 -12.54
C LYS A 88 -1.46 3.39 -11.37
N ASP A 89 -2.55 2.81 -10.87
CA ASP A 89 -3.21 3.32 -9.67
C ASP A 89 -2.26 3.34 -8.46
N ALA A 90 -1.42 2.31 -8.31
CA ALA A 90 -0.37 2.27 -7.28
C ALA A 90 0.67 3.39 -7.44
N ARG A 91 1.13 3.67 -8.66
CA ARG A 91 2.03 4.82 -8.94
C ARG A 91 1.36 6.16 -8.63
N ASP A 92 0.13 6.35 -9.10
CA ASP A 92 -0.61 7.59 -8.93
C ASP A 92 -0.88 7.87 -7.43
N ALA A 93 -1.09 6.82 -6.63
CA ALA A 93 -1.16 6.89 -5.17
C ALA A 93 0.19 7.24 -4.51
N VAL A 94 1.32 6.67 -4.96
CA VAL A 94 2.65 7.04 -4.46
C VAL A 94 2.99 8.50 -4.80
N VAL A 95 2.62 8.98 -5.98
CA VAL A 95 2.77 10.40 -6.38
C VAL A 95 1.92 11.32 -5.48
N ALA A 96 0.67 10.92 -5.16
CA ALA A 96 -0.18 11.66 -4.23
C ALA A 96 0.40 11.71 -2.80
N ALA A 97 0.89 10.57 -2.29
CA ALA A 97 1.56 10.46 -0.99
C ALA A 97 2.82 11.33 -0.92
N ARG A 98 3.75 11.17 -1.88
CA ARG A 98 5.00 11.95 -1.97
C ARG A 98 4.74 13.45 -2.04
N LYS A 99 3.66 13.88 -2.71
CA LYS A 99 3.25 15.30 -2.78
C LYS A 99 2.68 15.83 -1.45
N ALA A 100 1.95 15.01 -0.70
CA ALA A 100 1.36 15.40 0.59
C ALA A 100 2.39 15.40 1.73
N GLN A 101 3.33 14.47 1.72
CA GLN A 101 4.19 14.13 2.86
C GLN A 101 4.98 15.31 3.46
N PRO A 102 5.65 16.19 2.69
CA PRO A 102 6.40 17.29 3.29
C PRO A 102 5.53 18.27 4.09
N LYS A 103 4.29 18.54 3.62
CA LYS A 103 3.35 19.42 4.31
C LYS A 103 2.75 18.74 5.56
N TRP A 104 2.56 17.42 5.53
CA TRP A 104 2.01 16.65 6.64
C TRP A 104 3.03 16.41 7.76
N ALA A 105 4.27 16.06 7.42
CA ALA A 105 5.38 15.99 8.37
C ALA A 105 5.67 17.36 9.00
N GLY A 106 5.65 18.43 8.20
CA GLY A 106 5.82 19.81 8.65
C GLY A 106 4.62 20.43 9.38
N ALA A 107 3.48 19.73 9.49
CA ALA A 107 2.39 20.16 10.36
C ALA A 107 2.79 19.99 11.84
N THR A 108 2.23 20.82 12.73
CA THR A 108 2.47 20.63 14.16
C THR A 108 1.89 19.29 14.64
N ALA A 109 2.53 18.69 15.63
CA ALA A 109 2.04 17.48 16.29
C ALA A 109 0.59 17.62 16.76
N TYR A 110 0.26 18.77 17.38
CA TYR A 110 -1.10 19.11 17.79
C TYR A 110 -2.09 19.08 16.61
N ASN A 111 -1.77 19.71 15.47
CA ASN A 111 -2.65 19.72 14.30
C ASN A 111 -2.88 18.32 13.73
N ARG A 112 -1.85 17.45 13.72
CA ARG A 112 -2.05 16.03 13.35
C ARG A 112 -2.96 15.31 14.33
N GLY A 113 -2.75 15.51 15.64
CA GLY A 113 -3.62 14.97 16.69
C GLY A 113 -5.08 15.40 16.55
N GLN A 114 -5.34 16.68 16.27
CA GLN A 114 -6.69 17.19 16.02
C GLN A 114 -7.36 16.54 14.79
N VAL A 115 -6.64 16.38 13.67
CA VAL A 115 -7.16 15.69 12.48
C VAL A 115 -7.44 14.21 12.77
N LEU A 116 -6.60 13.50 13.53
CA LEU A 116 -6.88 12.11 13.89
C LEU A 116 -8.04 11.97 14.88
N TYR A 117 -8.21 12.92 15.81
CA TYR A 117 -9.38 12.96 16.69
C TYR A 117 -10.66 13.22 15.88
N ARG A 118 -10.59 14.11 14.88
CA ARG A 118 -11.69 14.35 13.95
C ARG A 118 -12.08 13.12 13.12
N VAL A 119 -11.11 12.26 12.76
CA VAL A 119 -11.38 10.94 12.16
C VAL A 119 -12.17 10.05 13.11
N ALA A 120 -11.85 10.04 14.41
CA ALA A 120 -12.63 9.28 15.40
C ALA A 120 -14.09 9.77 15.48
N GLU A 121 -14.31 11.08 15.61
CA GLU A 121 -15.66 11.69 15.63
C GLU A 121 -16.49 11.32 14.40
N MET A 122 -15.87 11.35 13.21
CA MET A 122 -16.55 11.06 11.94
C MET A 122 -16.73 9.56 11.67
N LEU A 123 -15.95 8.69 12.33
CA LEU A 123 -16.11 7.24 12.31
C LEU A 123 -17.25 6.82 13.24
N GLU A 124 -17.26 7.34 14.47
CA GLU A 124 -18.33 7.19 15.47
C GLU A 124 -19.70 7.59 14.88
N ALA A 125 -19.78 8.79 14.28
CA ALA A 125 -20.99 9.27 13.62
C ALA A 125 -21.47 8.40 12.44
N ARG A 126 -20.62 7.50 11.93
CA ARG A 126 -20.92 6.52 10.87
C ARG A 126 -20.87 5.06 11.34
N HIS A 127 -20.81 4.78 12.65
CA HIS A 127 -20.65 3.44 13.20
C HIS A 127 -21.59 2.39 12.54
N ALA A 128 -22.86 2.75 12.37
CA ALA A 128 -23.87 1.88 11.74
C ALA A 128 -23.60 1.54 10.26
N GLU A 129 -22.85 2.36 9.50
CA GLU A 129 -22.45 2.06 8.11
C GLU A 129 -21.44 0.90 8.06
N PHE A 130 -20.50 0.85 9.01
CA PHE A 130 -19.52 -0.24 9.13
C PHE A 130 -20.18 -1.55 9.58
N VAL A 131 -21.11 -1.49 10.53
CA VAL A 131 -21.91 -2.66 10.94
C VAL A 131 -22.78 -3.17 9.79
N ALA A 132 -23.36 -2.26 8.98
CA ALA A 132 -24.12 -2.64 7.79
C ALA A 132 -23.27 -3.28 6.68
N CYS A 133 -21.95 -3.03 6.63
CA CYS A 133 -21.02 -3.73 5.75
C CYS A 133 -20.30 -4.91 6.42
N GLY A 134 -20.85 -5.44 7.52
CA GLY A 134 -20.40 -6.70 8.14
C GLY A 134 -19.26 -6.58 9.16
N VAL A 135 -18.82 -5.38 9.52
CA VAL A 135 -17.85 -5.22 10.63
C VAL A 135 -18.57 -5.45 11.98
N PRO A 136 -18.04 -6.27 12.90
CA PRO A 136 -18.61 -6.41 14.24
C PRO A 136 -18.64 -5.06 14.98
N ALA A 137 -19.74 -4.71 15.65
CA ALA A 137 -19.87 -3.43 16.36
C ALA A 137 -18.71 -3.15 17.32
N ALA A 138 -18.35 -4.12 18.16
CA ALA A 138 -17.21 -4.02 19.08
C ALA A 138 -15.84 -3.83 18.39
N GLU A 139 -15.70 -4.19 17.11
CA GLU A 139 -14.51 -3.91 16.31
C GLU A 139 -14.53 -2.48 15.74
N VAL A 140 -15.71 -1.93 15.45
CA VAL A 140 -15.89 -0.51 15.12
C VAL A 140 -15.62 0.36 16.35
N ASP A 141 -16.18 0.02 17.51
CA ASP A 141 -15.94 0.68 18.81
C ASP A 141 -14.42 0.73 19.10
N ALA A 142 -13.75 -0.42 19.06
CA ALA A 142 -12.31 -0.52 19.25
C ALA A 142 -11.50 0.28 18.21
N ALA A 143 -12.03 0.47 16.99
CA ALA A 143 -11.38 1.28 15.96
C ALA A 143 -11.54 2.79 16.21
N VAL A 144 -12.67 3.26 16.77
CA VAL A 144 -12.83 4.64 17.28
C VAL A 144 -11.81 4.89 18.38
N ASP A 145 -11.75 4.01 19.38
CA ASP A 145 -10.78 4.10 20.48
C ASP A 145 -9.33 4.09 19.96
N ARG A 146 -9.02 3.28 18.93
CA ARG A 146 -7.69 3.25 18.31
C ARG A 146 -7.30 4.59 17.68
N TRP A 147 -8.23 5.30 17.04
CA TRP A 147 -7.99 6.65 16.52
C TRP A 147 -7.78 7.67 17.63
N VAL A 148 -8.61 7.65 18.70
CA VAL A 148 -8.46 8.52 19.87
C VAL A 148 -7.12 8.29 20.57
N TRP A 149 -6.72 7.03 20.74
CA TRP A 149 -5.45 6.63 21.37
C TRP A 149 -4.26 7.18 20.59
N TYR A 150 -4.21 6.98 19.27
CA TYR A 150 -3.13 7.53 18.44
C TYR A 150 -3.16 9.06 18.39
N ALA A 151 -4.34 9.70 18.28
CA ALA A 151 -4.46 11.17 18.36
C ALA A 151 -3.84 11.71 19.67
N GLY A 152 -4.03 11.00 20.78
CA GLY A 152 -3.44 11.30 22.09
C GLY A 152 -1.91 11.20 22.15
N TRP A 153 -1.26 10.45 21.24
CA TRP A 153 0.20 10.29 21.19
C TRP A 153 0.94 11.29 20.31
N ALA A 154 0.22 12.07 19.48
CA ALA A 154 0.81 12.87 18.40
C ALA A 154 1.94 13.82 18.84
N ASP A 155 1.80 14.43 20.02
CA ASP A 155 2.75 15.38 20.64
C ASP A 155 3.69 14.76 21.69
N LYS A 156 3.51 13.46 22.02
CA LYS A 156 4.25 12.76 23.08
C LYS A 156 5.38 11.88 22.56
N ILE A 157 5.30 11.41 21.31
CA ILE A 157 6.32 10.53 20.71
C ILE A 157 7.75 11.09 20.79
N ALA A 158 7.95 12.39 20.59
CA ALA A 158 9.28 13.00 20.69
C ALA A 158 9.87 12.99 22.11
N GLN A 159 9.04 12.83 23.15
CA GLN A 159 9.47 12.77 24.56
C GLN A 159 9.89 11.34 24.97
N VAL A 160 9.33 10.31 24.32
CA VAL A 160 9.61 8.89 24.62
C VAL A 160 10.53 8.21 23.62
N HIS A 161 10.72 8.79 22.43
CA HIS A 161 11.57 8.26 21.35
C HIS A 161 12.59 9.28 20.81
N GLY A 162 12.73 10.44 21.49
CA GLY A 162 13.84 11.37 21.33
C GLY A 162 14.67 11.45 22.62
N GLY A 163 15.72 12.27 22.63
CA GLY A 163 16.54 12.48 23.83
C GLY A 163 17.74 13.39 23.63
N ALA A 164 18.25 13.95 24.71
CA ALA A 164 19.56 14.60 24.74
C ALA A 164 20.64 13.54 25.01
N ASN A 165 21.70 13.53 24.21
CA ASN A 165 22.79 12.55 24.27
C ASN A 165 24.01 13.18 24.93
N PRO A 166 24.43 12.77 26.15
CA PRO A 166 25.65 13.28 26.77
C PRO A 166 26.89 12.89 25.95
N VAL A 167 27.73 13.85 25.61
CA VAL A 167 28.97 13.64 24.84
C VAL A 167 30.17 14.34 25.47
N ALA A 168 31.35 13.75 25.31
CA ALA A 168 32.61 14.32 25.76
C ALA A 168 33.10 15.41 24.77
N GLY A 169 32.40 16.54 24.72
CA GLY A 169 32.76 17.68 23.87
C GLY A 169 31.83 18.89 24.04
N PRO A 170 32.18 20.05 23.45
CA PRO A 170 31.42 21.30 23.55
C PRO A 170 30.16 21.31 22.65
N PHE A 171 29.26 20.35 22.86
CA PHE A 171 28.06 20.17 22.03
C PHE A 171 26.82 19.84 22.85
N PHE A 172 25.70 20.49 22.54
CA PHE A 172 24.39 19.91 22.77
C PHE A 172 24.10 18.93 21.62
N ASN A 173 24.13 17.65 21.92
CA ASN A 173 23.77 16.58 21.00
C ASN A 173 22.34 16.11 21.34
N ILE A 174 21.43 16.17 20.37
CA ILE A 174 20.00 15.86 20.54
C ILE A 174 19.53 14.93 19.43
N SER A 175 18.96 13.79 19.79
CA SER A 175 18.24 12.90 18.88
C SER A 175 16.74 13.20 18.89
N ALA A 176 16.14 13.32 17.71
CA ALA A 176 14.70 13.45 17.53
C ALA A 176 14.19 12.45 16.47
N PRO A 177 12.97 11.91 16.64
CA PRO A 177 12.34 11.09 15.61
C PRO A 177 11.79 11.96 14.47
N GLU A 178 12.09 11.58 13.22
CA GLU A 178 11.44 12.12 12.01
C GLU A 178 10.74 10.99 11.23
N PRO A 179 9.61 11.25 10.54
CA PRO A 179 8.90 10.24 9.76
C PRO A 179 9.74 9.73 8.58
N THR A 180 9.82 8.39 8.44
CA THR A 180 10.53 7.72 7.33
C THR A 180 10.03 8.16 5.94
N GLY A 181 8.76 8.54 5.79
CA GLY A 181 8.24 9.28 4.64
C GLY A 181 6.96 8.70 4.05
N VAL A 182 7.07 8.09 2.88
CA VAL A 182 5.96 7.37 2.21
C VAL A 182 6.05 5.89 2.56
N VAL A 183 4.97 5.32 3.10
CA VAL A 183 4.89 3.92 3.52
C VAL A 183 3.92 3.16 2.63
N GLY A 184 4.37 2.08 2.01
CA GLY A 184 3.52 1.11 1.32
C GLY A 184 3.02 0.07 2.31
N VAL A 185 1.71 -0.05 2.49
CA VAL A 185 1.10 -0.89 3.54
C VAL A 185 0.28 -2.00 2.88
N VAL A 186 0.49 -3.26 3.26
CA VAL A 186 -0.51 -4.32 3.05
C VAL A 186 -1.33 -4.43 4.33
N ALA A 187 -2.61 -4.08 4.26
CA ALA A 187 -3.46 -4.07 5.44
C ALA A 187 -4.00 -5.47 5.78
N PRO A 188 -4.18 -5.79 7.08
CA PRO A 188 -4.97 -6.93 7.52
C PRO A 188 -6.40 -6.93 6.96
N ALA A 189 -7.07 -8.08 7.03
CA ALA A 189 -8.46 -8.21 6.62
C ALA A 189 -9.48 -7.62 7.63
N SER A 190 -9.09 -7.51 8.90
CA SER A 190 -9.88 -6.86 9.96
C SER A 190 -9.89 -5.33 9.81
N PHE A 191 -11.01 -4.70 10.15
CA PHE A 191 -11.17 -3.26 10.15
C PHE A 191 -10.30 -2.59 11.24
N LEU A 192 -10.25 -3.19 12.43
CA LEU A 192 -9.35 -2.73 13.49
C LEU A 192 -7.88 -2.89 13.08
N GLY A 193 -7.54 -3.94 12.32
CA GLY A 193 -6.21 -4.14 11.75
C GLY A 193 -5.85 -3.07 10.72
N LEU A 194 -6.77 -2.74 9.81
CA LEU A 194 -6.62 -1.64 8.84
C LEU A 194 -6.37 -0.29 9.53
N VAL A 195 -7.15 0.05 10.56
CA VAL A 195 -6.94 1.27 11.35
C VAL A 195 -5.60 1.23 12.09
N SER A 196 -5.22 0.07 12.63
CA SER A 196 -3.99 -0.12 13.41
C SER A 196 -2.70 -0.02 12.60
N VAL A 197 -2.74 -0.11 11.27
CA VAL A 197 -1.58 0.18 10.39
C VAL A 197 -1.60 1.61 9.81
N ILE A 198 -2.78 2.21 9.60
CA ILE A 198 -2.89 3.58 9.07
C ILE A 198 -2.57 4.64 10.13
N ALA A 199 -3.25 4.58 11.28
CA ALA A 199 -3.16 5.60 12.32
C ALA A 199 -1.74 5.85 12.87
N PRO A 200 -0.91 4.83 13.21
CA PRO A 200 0.45 5.07 13.72
C PRO A 200 1.39 5.67 12.68
N ALA A 201 1.22 5.29 11.41
CA ALA A 201 2.00 5.85 10.31
C ALA A 201 1.68 7.34 10.13
N ILE A 202 0.39 7.70 10.04
CA ILE A 202 0.05 9.10 9.74
C ILE A 202 0.21 10.02 10.96
N VAL A 203 0.03 9.56 12.21
CA VAL A 203 0.23 10.43 13.39
C VAL A 203 1.67 10.89 13.55
N THR A 204 2.63 10.03 13.18
CA THR A 204 4.07 10.34 13.19
C THR A 204 4.50 11.27 12.06
N GLY A 205 3.62 11.57 11.10
CA GLY A 205 3.90 12.44 9.96
C GLY A 205 4.30 11.71 8.67
N ASN A 206 4.19 10.36 8.64
CA ASN A 206 4.29 9.61 7.39
C ASN A 206 3.01 9.78 6.56
N THR A 207 3.05 9.34 5.30
CA THR A 207 1.87 9.21 4.43
C THR A 207 1.81 7.79 3.87
N VAL A 208 0.61 7.23 3.74
CA VAL A 208 0.41 5.81 3.42
C VAL A 208 -0.20 5.58 2.04
N VAL A 209 0.24 4.50 1.39
CA VAL A 209 -0.43 3.86 0.25
C VAL A 209 -0.79 2.45 0.66
N VAL A 210 -2.08 2.22 0.92
CA VAL A 210 -2.61 1.03 1.58
C VAL A 210 -3.27 0.10 0.58
N LEU A 211 -2.89 -1.17 0.58
CA LEU A 211 -3.53 -2.25 -0.15
C LEU A 211 -4.52 -2.93 0.80
N ALA A 212 -5.82 -2.65 0.62
CA ALA A 212 -6.88 -3.10 1.51
C ALA A 212 -7.64 -4.30 0.89
N PRO A 213 -7.59 -5.50 1.51
CA PRO A 213 -8.26 -6.68 0.98
C PRO A 213 -9.78 -6.67 1.18
N ALA A 214 -10.29 -5.96 2.20
CA ALA A 214 -11.70 -5.79 2.52
C ALA A 214 -12.22 -4.41 2.02
N PRO A 215 -12.73 -4.30 0.77
CA PRO A 215 -12.93 -3.00 0.12
C PRO A 215 -14.10 -2.19 0.69
N GLN A 216 -15.11 -2.84 1.28
CA GLN A 216 -16.32 -2.14 1.75
C GLN A 216 -15.98 -1.20 2.93
N ALA A 217 -15.53 -1.78 4.05
CA ALA A 217 -15.10 -1.02 5.23
C ALA A 217 -13.94 -0.06 4.93
N ALA A 218 -12.96 -0.47 4.10
CA ALA A 218 -11.82 0.37 3.76
C ALA A 218 -12.19 1.63 2.97
N ILE A 219 -13.23 1.56 2.13
CA ILE A 219 -13.70 2.72 1.35
C ILE A 219 -14.74 3.55 2.11
N ILE A 220 -15.50 2.97 3.06
CA ILE A 220 -16.27 3.75 4.03
C ILE A 220 -15.32 4.54 4.96
N LEU A 221 -14.18 3.95 5.38
CA LEU A 221 -13.12 4.69 6.07
C LEU A 221 -12.51 5.80 5.21
N ALA A 222 -12.38 5.61 3.90
CA ALA A 222 -12.00 6.70 3.01
C ALA A 222 -13.04 7.84 2.97
N GLU A 223 -14.34 7.55 3.06
CA GLU A 223 -15.39 8.57 3.20
C GLU A 223 -15.32 9.32 4.54
N VAL A 224 -15.00 8.63 5.64
CA VAL A 224 -14.66 9.25 6.94
C VAL A 224 -13.47 10.19 6.78
N LEU A 225 -12.34 9.68 6.28
CA LEU A 225 -11.10 10.46 6.10
C LEU A 225 -11.32 11.71 5.24
N ALA A 226 -12.05 11.59 4.13
CA ALA A 226 -12.39 12.71 3.24
C ALA A 226 -13.28 13.78 3.90
N THR A 227 -13.96 13.46 4.99
CA THR A 227 -14.82 14.38 5.77
C THR A 227 -14.20 14.80 7.10
N SER A 228 -12.93 14.45 7.35
CA SER A 228 -12.21 14.70 8.61
C SER A 228 -11.03 15.67 8.48
N ASP A 229 -11.10 16.60 7.52
CA ASP A 229 -10.05 17.58 7.18
C ASP A 229 -8.66 16.96 6.84
N MET A 230 -8.63 15.66 6.54
CA MET A 230 -7.42 14.92 6.17
C MET A 230 -6.84 15.47 4.85
N PRO A 231 -5.59 15.96 4.80
CA PRO A 231 -5.03 16.50 3.58
C PRO A 231 -4.93 15.44 2.47
N GLY A 232 -5.45 15.78 1.28
CA GLY A 232 -5.51 14.86 0.15
C GLY A 232 -4.14 14.27 -0.20
N GLY A 233 -4.03 12.94 -0.06
CA GLY A 233 -2.79 12.19 -0.29
C GLY A 233 -2.09 11.69 0.98
N VAL A 234 -2.48 12.13 2.19
CA VAL A 234 -1.91 11.60 3.44
C VAL A 234 -2.25 10.12 3.66
N VAL A 235 -3.49 9.74 3.34
CA VAL A 235 -3.94 8.35 3.21
C VAL A 235 -4.40 8.13 1.77
N ASN A 236 -3.96 7.02 1.17
CA ASN A 236 -4.44 6.54 -0.12
C ASN A 236 -4.79 5.06 0.05
N ILE A 237 -5.98 4.64 -0.36
CA ILE A 237 -6.50 3.27 -0.20
C ILE A 237 -6.77 2.68 -1.58
N LEU A 238 -6.15 1.54 -1.84
CA LEU A 238 -6.25 0.77 -3.08
C LEU A 238 -6.88 -0.59 -2.75
N THR A 239 -7.90 -0.96 -3.51
CA THR A 239 -8.64 -2.22 -3.33
C THR A 239 -8.21 -3.26 -4.37
N GLY A 240 -8.16 -4.52 -3.98
CA GLY A 240 -7.77 -5.62 -4.86
C GLY A 240 -6.83 -6.63 -4.21
N HIS A 241 -6.17 -7.44 -5.03
CA HIS A 241 -5.24 -8.48 -4.57
C HIS A 241 -3.85 -7.90 -4.28
N PRO A 242 -3.29 -8.06 -3.06
CA PRO A 242 -1.94 -7.59 -2.75
C PRO A 242 -0.86 -8.17 -3.66
N ALA A 243 -1.00 -9.41 -4.13
CA ALA A 243 -0.05 -10.04 -5.05
C ALA A 243 0.11 -9.30 -6.40
N GLU A 244 -0.91 -8.57 -6.87
CA GLU A 244 -0.81 -7.77 -8.11
C GLU A 244 -0.14 -6.40 -7.91
N THR A 245 -0.12 -5.88 -6.68
CA THR A 245 0.13 -4.45 -6.39
C THR A 245 1.26 -4.21 -5.38
N ALA A 246 1.43 -5.06 -4.37
CA ALA A 246 2.51 -4.98 -3.39
C ALA A 246 3.92 -5.07 -4.01
N PRO A 247 4.19 -5.91 -5.03
CA PRO A 247 5.51 -5.94 -5.69
C PRO A 247 5.87 -4.60 -6.36
N TRP A 248 4.87 -3.80 -6.77
CA TRP A 248 5.11 -2.46 -7.31
C TRP A 248 5.42 -1.44 -6.22
N LEU A 249 4.80 -1.52 -5.04
CA LEU A 249 5.19 -0.67 -3.90
C LEU A 249 6.59 -1.04 -3.38
N ALA A 250 6.90 -2.35 -3.33
CA ALA A 250 8.20 -2.85 -2.90
C ALA A 250 9.36 -2.47 -3.83
N SER A 251 9.09 -2.28 -5.13
CA SER A 251 10.09 -1.87 -6.13
C SER A 251 10.08 -0.36 -6.46
N HIS A 252 9.26 0.46 -5.78
CA HIS A 252 9.17 1.89 -6.08
C HIS A 252 10.17 2.70 -5.24
N ASP A 253 11.04 3.49 -5.87
CA ASP A 253 12.06 4.28 -5.15
C ASP A 253 11.44 5.35 -4.22
N ASP A 254 10.38 6.03 -4.65
CA ASP A 254 9.59 6.95 -3.81
C ASP A 254 8.85 6.30 -2.62
N VAL A 255 9.00 5.01 -2.32
CA VAL A 255 8.46 4.37 -1.10
C VAL A 255 9.60 4.16 -0.10
N ASN A 256 9.54 4.82 1.06
CA ASN A 256 10.61 4.79 2.07
C ASN A 256 10.53 3.58 3.01
N ALA A 257 9.34 3.04 3.24
CA ALA A 257 9.14 1.83 4.03
C ALA A 257 8.01 0.95 3.48
N LEU A 258 8.05 -0.34 3.79
CA LEU A 258 6.92 -1.26 3.67
C LEU A 258 6.42 -1.67 5.05
N ASP A 259 5.11 -1.80 5.17
CA ASP A 259 4.46 -2.55 6.25
C ASP A 259 3.77 -3.78 5.64
N LEU A 260 4.22 -4.96 6.06
CA LEU A 260 3.74 -6.26 5.59
C LEU A 260 2.80 -6.94 6.60
N THR A 261 2.27 -6.20 7.57
CA THR A 261 1.38 -6.70 8.64
C THR A 261 0.14 -7.45 8.14
N GLY A 262 -0.35 -7.16 6.93
CA GLY A 262 -1.43 -7.91 6.26
C GLY A 262 -1.00 -9.05 5.33
N VAL A 263 0.29 -9.38 5.21
CA VAL A 263 0.78 -10.42 4.28
C VAL A 263 0.79 -11.79 4.97
N THR A 264 -0.29 -12.54 4.78
CA THR A 264 -0.44 -13.89 5.36
C THR A 264 0.33 -14.99 4.63
N ASP A 265 0.74 -14.79 3.38
CA ASP A 265 1.60 -15.72 2.64
C ASP A 265 3.09 -15.47 2.96
N PRO A 266 3.79 -16.42 3.62
CA PRO A 266 5.20 -16.24 3.96
C PRO A 266 6.13 -16.12 2.76
N ALA A 267 5.76 -16.68 1.60
CA ALA A 267 6.55 -16.63 0.36
C ALA A 267 6.43 -15.24 -0.29
N LEU A 268 5.21 -14.73 -0.47
CA LEU A 268 4.98 -13.36 -0.92
C LEU A 268 5.68 -12.34 -0.01
N ALA A 269 5.60 -12.50 1.32
CA ALA A 269 6.31 -11.62 2.24
C ALA A 269 7.85 -11.65 2.05
N ALA A 270 8.43 -12.84 1.88
CA ALA A 270 9.87 -13.00 1.63
C ALA A 270 10.34 -12.42 0.29
N ASP A 271 9.50 -12.45 -0.75
CA ASP A 271 9.81 -11.81 -2.04
C ASP A 271 9.57 -10.30 -2.05
N LEU A 272 8.63 -9.79 -1.24
CA LEU A 272 8.48 -8.35 -0.98
C LEU A 272 9.69 -7.79 -0.21
N GLU A 273 10.20 -8.50 0.80
CA GLU A 273 11.46 -8.19 1.49
C GLU A 273 12.65 -8.18 0.51
N ARG A 274 12.78 -9.22 -0.32
CA ARG A 274 13.82 -9.33 -1.34
C ARG A 274 13.77 -8.20 -2.37
N THR A 275 12.57 -7.74 -2.72
CA THR A 275 12.35 -6.62 -3.64
C THR A 275 12.70 -5.28 -2.97
N ALA A 276 12.27 -5.08 -1.71
CA ALA A 276 12.57 -3.89 -0.92
C ALA A 276 14.07 -3.65 -0.70
N ALA A 277 14.84 -4.74 -0.55
CA ALA A 277 16.30 -4.69 -0.47
C ALA A 277 16.96 -3.99 -1.67
N GLY A 278 16.32 -3.97 -2.85
CA GLY A 278 16.83 -3.29 -4.04
C GLY A 278 17.01 -1.78 -3.89
N SER A 279 16.27 -1.13 -2.98
CA SER A 279 16.47 0.28 -2.60
C SER A 279 16.84 0.47 -1.13
N LEU A 280 17.15 -0.61 -0.41
CA LEU A 280 17.35 -0.64 1.05
C LEU A 280 16.20 0.03 1.85
N LYS A 281 14.97 0.02 1.35
CA LYS A 281 13.82 0.60 2.07
C LYS A 281 13.48 -0.23 3.31
N ARG A 282 13.02 0.43 4.38
CA ARG A 282 12.68 -0.24 5.65
C ARG A 282 11.53 -1.23 5.43
N VAL A 283 11.54 -2.38 6.13
CA VAL A 283 10.42 -3.34 6.09
C VAL A 283 9.99 -3.66 7.52
N VAL A 284 8.70 -3.52 7.79
CA VAL A 284 8.02 -3.98 9.01
C VAL A 284 7.29 -5.26 8.69
N ARG A 285 7.57 -6.34 9.43
CA ARG A 285 6.88 -7.63 9.34
C ARG A 285 6.70 -8.19 10.76
N PRO A 286 5.46 -8.37 11.24
CA PRO A 286 5.21 -8.99 12.53
C PRO A 286 5.64 -10.46 12.59
N ALA A 287 5.92 -10.94 13.81
CA ALA A 287 6.27 -12.33 14.09
C ALA A 287 4.99 -13.18 14.28
N GLY A 288 4.25 -13.40 13.20
CA GLY A 288 2.92 -14.03 13.20
C GLY A 288 1.78 -13.01 13.20
N ASP A 289 0.54 -13.48 13.32
CA ASP A 289 -0.65 -12.62 13.28
C ASP A 289 -0.76 -11.75 14.55
N PRO A 290 -0.81 -10.40 14.45
CA PRO A 290 -0.93 -9.55 15.63
C PRO A 290 -2.33 -9.60 16.25
N ASP A 291 -2.39 -9.65 17.59
CA ASP A 291 -3.61 -9.34 18.32
C ASP A 291 -3.85 -7.82 18.29
N PHE A 292 -4.73 -7.37 17.41
CA PHE A 292 -5.11 -5.96 17.31
C PHE A 292 -5.99 -5.48 18.48
N THR A 293 -6.54 -6.38 19.31
CA THR A 293 -7.39 -6.01 20.47
C THR A 293 -6.58 -5.66 21.71
N ALA A 294 -5.32 -6.09 21.78
CA ALA A 294 -4.36 -5.67 22.80
C ALA A 294 -4.02 -4.17 22.75
N ASP A 295 -3.30 -3.68 23.77
CA ASP A 295 -2.68 -2.34 23.73
C ASP A 295 -1.74 -2.26 22.51
N PRO A 296 -1.95 -1.32 21.57
CA PRO A 296 -1.14 -1.24 20.36
C PRO A 296 0.33 -0.88 20.62
N GLY A 297 0.63 -0.26 21.78
CA GLY A 297 1.97 0.16 22.16
C GLY A 297 2.60 1.16 21.19
N LEU A 298 3.90 1.43 21.39
CA LEU A 298 4.62 2.42 20.59
C LEU A 298 5.24 1.85 19.31
N THR A 299 5.43 0.53 19.23
CA THR A 299 6.11 -0.15 18.12
C THR A 299 5.53 0.16 16.73
N PRO A 300 4.20 0.23 16.52
CA PRO A 300 3.65 0.60 15.22
C PRO A 300 4.02 2.02 14.77
N MET A 301 4.22 2.96 15.72
CA MET A 301 4.71 4.31 15.43
C MET A 301 6.23 4.33 15.23
N THR A 302 7.01 3.74 16.14
CA THR A 302 8.48 3.84 16.15
C THR A 302 9.15 3.01 15.06
N SER A 303 8.51 1.93 14.61
CA SER A 303 8.96 1.17 13.44
C SER A 303 8.90 1.96 12.12
N LEU A 304 8.22 3.12 12.08
CA LEU A 304 8.12 4.03 10.91
C LEU A 304 8.74 5.42 11.17
N LEU A 305 9.71 5.50 12.09
CA LEU A 305 10.48 6.70 12.43
C LEU A 305 11.99 6.48 12.21
N GLU A 306 12.66 7.47 11.63
CA GLU A 306 14.12 7.59 11.60
C GLU A 306 14.62 8.44 12.77
N THR A 307 15.77 8.10 13.35
CA THR A 307 16.40 8.92 14.40
C THR A 307 17.39 9.90 13.79
N LYS A 308 17.12 11.20 13.93
CA LYS A 308 18.00 12.27 13.47
C LYS A 308 18.70 12.93 14.64
N THR A 309 20.02 12.97 14.58
CA THR A 309 20.86 13.53 15.65
C THR A 309 21.47 14.86 15.22
N VAL A 310 21.07 15.94 15.90
CA VAL A 310 21.59 17.29 15.68
C VAL A 310 22.64 17.62 16.74
N TRP A 311 23.80 18.11 16.30
CA TRP A 311 24.89 18.58 17.16
C TRP A 311 24.98 20.10 17.07
N HIS A 312 24.62 20.79 18.13
CA HIS A 312 24.74 22.25 18.24
C HIS A 312 25.93 22.62 19.14
N PRO A 313 26.85 23.50 18.72
CA PRO A 313 27.97 23.94 19.57
C PRO A 313 27.47 24.54 20.89
N LYS A 314 28.19 24.28 21.98
CA LYS A 314 27.91 24.78 23.32
C LYS A 314 29.14 25.48 23.89
N GLY A 315 28.98 26.72 24.35
CA GLY A 315 29.99 27.43 25.13
C GLY A 315 30.19 26.80 26.52
N PHE A 316 31.43 26.89 27.03
CA PHE A 316 31.76 26.52 28.41
C PHE A 316 31.33 27.61 29.39
#